data_AF-A0A090KTX6-F1
#
_entry.id   AF-A0A090KTX6-F1
#
_cell.length_a   1.000
_cell.length_b   1.000
_cell.length_c   1.000
_cell.angle_alpha   90.00
_cell.angle_beta   90.00
_cell.angle_gamma   90.00
#
_symmetry.space_group_name_H-M   'P 1'
#
loop_
_entity.id
_entity.type
_entity.pdbx_description
1 polymer ?
#
loop_
_entity_poly.entity_id
_entity_poly.type
_entity_poly.pdbx_seq_one_letter_code
_entity_poly.pdbx_strand_id
1 'polypeptide(L)'
;MLFIFSISIVFLKLSGYKFICQKKYKNFFFERTKCYLAVSITETVFRTIIHPKIYPHHVFKIASTIEKERKRGCPYLTESTKLINKLVSKALMEHFTESLNFMCYCVSKILLFSNSYAVSVYYPENQAQCINGKLIINTRRNSIGGIYRRLPTK
;
A
#
# COMPACT_ATOMS: atom_id res chain seq x y z
N MET A 1 2.46 24.43 -26.10
CA MET A 1 3.43 24.03 -25.05
C MET A 1 2.77 23.63 -23.71
N LEU A 2 1.50 23.15 -23.71
CA LEU A 2 0.79 22.72 -22.48
C LEU A 2 0.61 21.20 -22.38
N PHE A 3 0.64 20.48 -23.51
CA PHE A 3 0.44 19.03 -23.54
C PHE A 3 1.62 18.21 -22.99
N ILE A 4 2.85 18.75 -23.04
CA ILE A 4 4.05 18.04 -22.57
C ILE A 4 4.13 18.02 -21.03
N PHE A 5 3.58 19.05 -20.36
CA PHE A 5 3.46 19.08 -18.90
C PHE A 5 2.41 18.09 -18.37
N SER A 6 1.31 17.89 -19.11
CA SER A 6 0.25 16.95 -18.73
C SER A 6 0.74 15.50 -18.74
N ILE A 7 1.54 15.11 -19.74
CA ILE A 7 2.08 13.75 -19.86
C ILE A 7 3.19 13.51 -18.83
N SER A 8 3.94 14.54 -18.46
CA SER A 8 4.98 14.46 -17.42
C SER A 8 4.39 14.22 -16.02
N ILE A 9 3.15 14.64 -15.77
CA ILE A 9 2.41 14.32 -14.52
C ILE A 9 1.88 12.88 -14.54
N VAL A 10 1.53 12.34 -15.71
CA VAL A 10 1.08 10.95 -15.86
C VAL A 10 2.25 9.95 -15.75
N PHE A 11 3.47 10.38 -16.11
CA PHE A 11 4.70 9.58 -16.02
C PHE A 11 5.60 9.87 -14.81
N LEU A 12 5.19 10.78 -13.91
CA LEU A 12 5.78 10.92 -12.58
C LEU A 12 5.45 9.64 -11.78
N LYS A 13 6.28 8.63 -12.03
CA LYS A 13 6.42 7.34 -11.35
C LYS A 13 5.38 7.12 -10.25
N LEU A 14 4.39 6.29 -10.57
CA LEU A 14 3.50 5.53 -9.67
C LEU A 14 4.31 4.60 -8.72
N SER A 15 5.40 5.07 -8.13
CA SER A 15 6.22 4.39 -7.12
C SER A 15 5.77 4.69 -5.69
N GLY A 16 4.81 5.60 -5.54
CA GLY A 16 4.31 6.09 -4.26
C GLY A 16 3.40 5.15 -3.47
N TYR A 17 2.75 4.23 -4.18
CA TYR A 17 1.92 3.20 -3.59
C TYR A 17 2.07 1.90 -4.38
N LYS A 18 1.86 0.77 -3.71
CA LYS A 18 1.98 -0.57 -4.27
C LYS A 18 0.93 -1.48 -3.66
N PHE A 19 0.41 -2.39 -4.46
CA PHE A 19 -0.35 -3.52 -3.96
C PHE A 19 0.60 -4.68 -3.71
N ILE A 20 0.54 -5.23 -2.51
CA ILE A 20 1.35 -6.38 -2.08
C ILE A 20 0.40 -7.50 -1.69
N CYS A 21 0.35 -8.57 -2.46
CA CYS A 21 -0.44 -9.75 -2.10
C CYS A 21 0.46 -10.88 -1.60
N GLN A 22 0.09 -11.45 -0.46
CA GLN A 22 0.74 -12.64 0.08
C GLN A 22 -0.20 -13.83 -0.06
N LYS A 23 0.24 -14.83 -0.82
CA LYS A 23 -0.35 -16.17 -0.79
C LYS A 23 0.30 -16.93 0.35
N LYS A 24 -0.46 -17.29 1.38
CA LYS A 24 0.05 -18.18 2.42
C LYS A 24 0.08 -19.61 1.86
N TYR A 25 1.28 -20.09 1.56
CA TYR A 25 1.51 -21.50 1.27
C TYR A 25 1.85 -22.20 2.59
N LYS A 26 0.84 -22.74 3.30
CA LYS A 26 0.99 -23.94 4.15
C LYS A 26 -0.36 -24.41 4.72
N ASN A 27 -0.84 -25.53 4.16
CA ASN A 27 -1.50 -26.64 4.84
C ASN A 27 -2.82 -26.46 5.63
N PHE A 28 -3.67 -25.47 5.38
CA PHE A 28 -5.04 -25.53 5.92
C PHE A 28 -6.06 -24.98 4.91
N PHE A 29 -7.14 -25.75 4.74
CA PHE A 29 -8.17 -25.68 3.68
C PHE A 29 -8.94 -24.35 3.51
N PHE A 30 -8.58 -23.24 4.20
CA PHE A 30 -9.39 -22.01 4.21
C PHE A 30 -8.63 -20.68 4.35
N GLU A 31 -7.30 -20.61 4.15
CA GLU A 31 -6.62 -19.31 4.25
C GLU A 31 -6.70 -18.50 2.94
N ARG A 32 -7.52 -17.43 2.96
CA ARG A 32 -7.68 -16.47 1.85
C ARG A 32 -6.40 -15.67 1.60
N THR A 33 -6.05 -15.47 0.32
CA THR A 33 -5.01 -14.54 -0.13
C THR A 33 -5.26 -13.15 0.47
N LYS A 34 -4.23 -12.54 1.06
CA LYS A 34 -4.33 -11.20 1.64
C LYS A 34 -3.55 -10.22 0.78
N CYS A 35 -4.23 -9.16 0.37
CA CYS A 35 -3.64 -8.04 -0.36
C CYS A 35 -3.57 -6.81 0.53
N TYR A 36 -2.49 -6.06 0.40
CA TYR A 36 -2.20 -4.88 1.21
C TYR A 36 -1.92 -3.69 0.28
N LEU A 37 -2.43 -2.52 0.64
CA LEU A 37 -2.10 -1.26 -0.01
C LEU A 37 -0.95 -0.61 0.75
N ALA A 38 0.27 -0.74 0.25
CA ALA A 38 1.40 0.02 0.72
C ALA A 38 1.35 1.42 0.10
N VAL A 39 1.39 2.46 0.92
CA VAL A 39 1.28 3.85 0.44
C VAL A 39 2.13 4.77 1.29
N SER A 40 2.79 5.73 0.64
CA SER A 40 3.49 6.78 1.36
C SER A 40 2.55 7.94 1.70
N ILE A 41 2.74 8.53 2.88
CA ILE A 41 2.00 9.72 3.33
C ILE A 41 2.27 10.96 2.48
N THR A 42 3.38 11.00 1.74
CA THR A 42 3.74 12.14 0.89
C THR A 42 3.06 12.09 -0.47
N GLU A 43 2.40 10.99 -0.78
CA GLU A 43 1.84 10.72 -2.10
C GLU A 43 0.43 11.25 -2.28
N THR A 44 0.09 11.59 -3.53
CA THR A 44 -1.22 12.12 -3.90
C THR A 44 -2.33 11.16 -3.51
N VAL A 45 -2.16 9.85 -3.74
CA VAL A 45 -3.15 8.82 -3.36
C VAL A 45 -3.51 8.88 -1.87
N PHE A 46 -2.52 9.04 -1.00
CA PHE A 46 -2.81 9.17 0.43
C PHE A 46 -3.61 10.43 0.71
N ARG A 47 -3.23 11.56 0.11
CA ARG A 47 -3.85 12.88 0.37
C ARG A 47 -5.25 13.03 -0.22
N THR A 48 -5.52 12.45 -1.38
CA THR A 48 -6.77 12.67 -2.13
C THR A 48 -7.78 11.53 -2.02
N ILE A 49 -7.31 10.29 -1.82
CA ILE A 49 -8.20 9.12 -1.78
C ILE A 49 -8.38 8.65 -0.34
N ILE A 50 -7.28 8.44 0.38
CA ILE A 50 -7.33 7.81 1.71
C ILE A 50 -7.69 8.82 2.79
N HIS A 51 -6.89 9.87 2.94
CA HIS A 51 -7.00 10.85 4.01
C HIS A 51 -8.36 11.53 4.11
N PRO A 52 -9.02 11.98 3.01
CA PRO A 52 -10.32 12.65 3.08
C PRO A 52 -11.47 11.74 3.50
N LYS A 53 -11.31 10.42 3.35
CA LYS A 53 -12.33 9.43 3.70
C LYS A 53 -12.23 8.95 5.14
N ILE A 54 -11.17 9.35 5.85
CA ILE A 54 -11.05 9.14 7.28
C ILE A 54 -11.96 10.17 7.98
N TYR A 55 -12.76 9.71 8.95
CA TYR A 55 -13.65 10.60 9.67
C TYR A 55 -12.90 11.80 10.29
N PRO A 56 -13.45 13.03 10.19
CA PRO A 56 -12.78 14.26 10.63
C PRO A 56 -12.28 14.23 12.08
N HIS A 57 -13.03 13.60 12.99
CA HIS A 57 -12.67 13.47 14.40
C HIS A 57 -11.44 12.59 14.66
N HIS A 58 -11.01 11.79 13.69
CA HIS A 58 -9.81 10.96 13.77
C HIS A 58 -8.62 11.50 12.96
N VAL A 59 -8.85 12.45 12.04
CA VAL A 59 -7.82 13.04 11.19
C VAL A 59 -6.69 13.63 12.02
N PHE A 60 -7.02 14.44 13.04
CA PHE A 60 -6.01 15.05 13.91
C PHE A 60 -5.16 14.00 14.66
N LYS A 61 -5.79 12.93 15.15
CA LYS A 61 -5.10 11.85 15.86
C LYS A 61 -4.13 11.11 14.94
N ILE A 62 -4.54 10.84 13.70
CA ILE A 62 -3.68 10.20 12.70
C ILE A 62 -2.53 11.13 12.33
N ALA A 63 -2.80 12.39 12.00
CA ALA A 63 -1.78 13.37 11.63
C ALA A 63 -0.74 13.54 12.75
N SER A 64 -1.18 13.67 14.01
CA SER A 64 -0.30 13.74 15.18
C SER A 64 0.57 12.49 15.34
N THR A 65 -0.01 11.30 15.12
CA THR A 65 0.74 10.03 15.22
C THR A 65 1.77 9.91 14.12
N ILE A 66 1.40 10.25 12.88
CA ILE A 66 2.30 10.28 11.73
C ILE A 66 3.47 11.21 12.02
N GLU A 67 3.21 12.43 12.49
CA GLU A 67 4.25 13.42 12.74
C GLU A 67 5.22 12.97 13.84
N LYS A 68 4.72 12.33 14.90
CA LYS A 68 5.56 11.73 15.95
C LYS A 68 6.47 10.63 15.39
N GLU A 69 5.94 9.75 14.56
CA GLU A 69 6.73 8.66 13.94
C GLU A 69 7.73 9.19 12.90
N ARG A 70 7.38 10.25 12.15
CA ARG A 70 8.31 10.91 11.21
C ARG A 70 9.48 11.54 11.93
N LYS A 71 9.24 12.25 13.05
CA LYS A 71 10.32 12.87 13.86
C LYS A 71 11.29 11.84 14.43
N ARG A 72 10.83 10.59 14.63
CA ARG A 72 11.68 9.45 15.04
C ARG A 72 12.46 8.82 13.89
N GLY A 73 12.30 9.31 12.66
CA GLY A 73 12.98 8.78 11.47
C GLY A 73 12.46 7.41 11.01
N CYS A 74 11.27 6.99 11.46
CA CYS A 74 10.74 5.67 11.10
C CYS A 74 10.30 5.63 9.62
N PRO A 75 10.86 4.72 8.79
CA PRO A 75 10.44 4.58 7.39
C PRO A 75 9.04 3.94 7.27
N TYR A 76 8.74 2.99 8.15
CA TYR A 76 7.42 2.37 8.29
C TYR A 76 6.71 2.94 9.52
N LEU A 77 5.50 3.45 9.33
CA LEU A 77 4.71 4.13 10.35
C LEU A 77 3.82 3.12 11.04
N THR A 78 4.38 2.36 11.98
CA THR A 78 3.73 1.22 12.64
C THR A 78 2.46 1.62 13.38
N GLU A 79 2.53 2.66 14.20
CA GLU A 79 1.38 3.08 15.02
C GLU A 79 0.32 3.77 14.17
N SER A 80 0.72 4.59 13.21
CA SER A 80 -0.20 5.18 12.22
C SER A 80 -0.88 4.10 11.38
N THR A 81 -0.15 3.05 11.01
CA THR A 81 -0.69 1.89 10.28
C THR A 81 -1.70 1.12 11.13
N LYS A 82 -1.41 0.86 12.41
CA LYS A 82 -2.39 0.23 13.32
C LYS A 82 -3.64 1.09 13.46
N LEU A 83 -3.47 2.40 13.64
CA LEU A 83 -4.56 3.34 13.83
C LEU A 83 -5.46 3.41 12.59
N ILE A 84 -4.90 3.62 11.39
CA ILE A 84 -5.72 3.74 10.18
C ILE A 84 -6.51 2.47 9.89
N ASN A 85 -5.93 1.27 10.08
CA ASN A 85 -6.64 0.01 9.86
C ASN A 85 -7.72 -0.29 10.90
N LYS A 86 -7.69 0.37 12.07
CA LYS A 86 -8.79 0.31 13.05
C LYS A 86 -9.96 1.21 12.64
N LEU A 87 -9.67 2.27 11.90
CA LEU A 87 -10.63 3.33 11.55
C LEU A 87 -11.30 3.11 10.20
N VAL A 88 -10.59 2.47 9.27
CA VAL A 88 -11.08 2.18 7.92
C VAL A 88 -11.90 0.88 7.95
N SER A 89 -13.18 0.98 7.61
CA SER A 89 -14.09 -0.16 7.50
C SER A 89 -13.78 -1.02 6.27
N LYS A 90 -14.33 -2.25 6.22
CA LYS A 90 -14.20 -3.13 5.05
C LYS A 90 -14.77 -2.48 3.77
N ALA A 91 -15.93 -1.82 3.87
CA ALA A 91 -16.54 -1.12 2.74
C ALA A 91 -15.63 0.02 2.23
N LEU A 92 -14.93 0.71 3.12
CA LEU A 92 -14.00 1.75 2.72
C LEU A 92 -12.72 1.17 2.07
N MET A 93 -12.26 -0.01 2.50
CA MET A 93 -11.19 -0.72 1.81
C MET A 93 -11.59 -1.19 0.40
N GLU A 94 -12.84 -1.63 0.21
CA GLU A 94 -13.39 -1.97 -1.11
C GLU A 94 -13.41 -0.74 -2.01
N HIS A 95 -13.91 0.39 -1.50
CA HIS A 95 -13.88 1.65 -2.22
C HIS A 95 -12.45 2.08 -2.63
N PHE A 96 -11.45 1.91 -1.75
CA PHE A 96 -10.05 2.19 -2.11
C PHE A 96 -9.50 1.23 -3.17
N THR A 97 -9.91 -0.04 -3.11
CA THR A 97 -9.54 -1.06 -4.11
C THR A 97 -10.05 -0.67 -5.49
N GLU A 98 -11.33 -0.27 -5.58
CA GLU A 98 -11.99 0.17 -6.81
C GLU A 98 -11.41 1.48 -7.32
N SER A 99 -11.26 2.48 -6.45
CA SER A 99 -10.74 3.80 -6.81
C SER A 99 -9.31 3.77 -7.36
N LEU A 100 -8.54 2.74 -6.99
CA LEU A 100 -7.17 2.53 -7.44
C LEU A 100 -7.07 1.47 -8.55
N ASN A 101 -8.20 1.05 -9.13
CA ASN A 101 -8.31 0.06 -10.20
C ASN A 101 -7.58 -1.26 -9.89
N PHE A 102 -7.65 -1.72 -8.64
CA PHE A 102 -7.00 -2.95 -8.23
C PHE A 102 -7.87 -4.18 -8.53
N MET A 103 -7.64 -4.79 -9.69
CA MET A 103 -8.49 -5.86 -10.26
C MET A 103 -8.21 -7.27 -9.72
N CYS A 104 -7.69 -7.39 -8.50
CA CYS A 104 -7.26 -8.67 -7.93
C CYS A 104 -8.23 -9.18 -6.85
N TYR A 105 -8.04 -8.67 -5.64
CA TYR A 105 -8.79 -8.98 -4.44
C TYR A 105 -8.95 -7.69 -3.66
N CYS A 106 -9.98 -7.62 -2.83
CA CYS A 106 -10.14 -6.50 -1.91
C CYS A 106 -8.90 -6.35 -1.01
N VAL A 107 -8.41 -5.11 -0.92
CA VAL A 107 -7.35 -4.74 0.01
C VAL A 107 -7.79 -5.04 1.44
N SER A 108 -7.00 -5.81 2.17
CA SER A 108 -7.29 -6.18 3.55
C SER A 108 -6.75 -5.17 4.55
N LYS A 109 -5.63 -4.49 4.22
CA LYS A 109 -5.00 -3.48 5.08
C LYS A 109 -4.25 -2.43 4.27
N ILE A 110 -4.13 -1.24 4.85
CA ILE A 110 -3.25 -0.16 4.39
C ILE A 110 -1.96 -0.20 5.19
N LEU A 111 -0.80 -0.07 4.54
CA LEU A 111 0.51 0.06 5.17
C LEU A 111 1.04 1.46 4.90
N LEU A 112 1.32 2.23 5.94
CA LEU A 112 1.76 3.61 5.81
C LEU A 112 3.28 3.74 5.92
N PHE A 113 3.86 4.48 4.98
CA PHE A 113 5.28 4.77 4.91
C PHE A 113 5.56 6.26 4.92
N SER A 114 6.66 6.68 5.52
CA SER A 114 6.99 8.10 5.68
C SER A 114 7.42 8.78 4.38
N ASN A 115 7.93 8.03 3.40
CA ASN A 115 8.36 8.53 2.10
C ASN A 115 8.18 7.47 1.00
N SER A 116 8.18 7.92 -0.26
CA SER A 116 7.99 7.07 -1.44
C SER A 116 9.17 6.10 -1.65
N TYR A 117 10.38 6.48 -1.22
CA TYR A 117 11.54 5.59 -1.26
C TYR A 117 11.29 4.32 -0.45
N ALA A 118 10.77 4.44 0.78
CA ALA A 118 10.46 3.32 1.64
C ALA A 118 9.42 2.36 1.02
N VAL A 119 8.47 2.87 0.23
CA VAL A 119 7.54 2.06 -0.56
C VAL A 119 8.25 1.40 -1.76
N SER A 120 9.15 2.14 -2.40
CA SER A 120 9.89 1.68 -3.58
C SER A 120 10.76 0.46 -3.30
N VAL A 121 11.35 0.34 -2.10
CA VAL A 121 12.23 -0.77 -1.72
C VAL A 121 11.49 -2.10 -1.55
N TYR A 122 10.16 -2.08 -1.36
CA TYR A 122 9.36 -3.31 -1.42
C TYR A 122 9.25 -3.76 -2.87
N TYR A 123 10.05 -4.76 -3.25
CA TYR A 123 10.28 -5.14 -4.64
C TYR A 123 8.99 -5.66 -5.36
N PRO A 124 8.90 -5.45 -6.69
CA PRO A 124 7.83 -5.91 -7.59
C PRO A 124 7.56 -7.42 -7.67
N GLU A 125 8.27 -8.28 -6.94
CA GLU A 125 7.98 -9.73 -6.89
C GLU A 125 6.55 -10.03 -6.40
N ASN A 126 5.96 -9.09 -5.64
CA ASN A 126 4.57 -9.10 -5.22
C ASN A 126 3.76 -7.94 -5.82
N GLN A 127 4.20 -7.31 -6.92
CA GLN A 127 3.27 -6.51 -7.70
C GLN A 127 2.17 -7.45 -8.15
N ALA A 128 0.99 -7.25 -7.58
CA ALA A 128 -0.13 -8.10 -7.86
C ALA A 128 -0.55 -7.91 -9.32
N GLN A 129 -0.12 -8.84 -10.17
CA GLN A 129 -0.59 -8.97 -11.54
C GLN A 129 -1.83 -9.84 -11.50
N CYS A 130 -2.92 -9.34 -12.06
CA CYS A 130 -4.18 -10.08 -12.05
C CYS A 130 -4.76 -10.20 -13.44
N ILE A 131 -5.21 -11.41 -13.75
CA ILE A 131 -6.01 -11.72 -14.92
C ILE A 131 -7.33 -12.27 -14.41
N ASN A 132 -8.44 -11.67 -14.85
CA ASN A 132 -9.80 -12.07 -14.49
C ASN A 132 -10.02 -12.18 -12.96
N GLY A 133 -9.52 -11.22 -12.18
CA GLY A 133 -9.69 -11.24 -10.72
C GLY A 133 -8.78 -12.21 -9.97
N LYS A 134 -7.83 -12.88 -10.65
CA LYS A 134 -6.95 -13.87 -10.02
C LYS A 134 -5.50 -13.42 -10.06
N LEU A 135 -4.83 -13.53 -8.91
CA LEU A 135 -3.41 -13.21 -8.76
C LEU A 135 -2.54 -14.21 -9.53
N ILE A 136 -1.71 -13.69 -10.44
CA ILE A 136 -0.66 -14.42 -11.15
C ILE A 136 0.65 -14.23 -10.39
N ILE A 137 1.28 -15.35 -10.04
CA ILE A 137 2.60 -15.36 -9.44
C ILE A 137 3.58 -15.69 -10.55
N ASN A 138 4.44 -14.75 -10.92
CA ASN A 138 5.58 -15.05 -11.78
C ASN A 138 6.62 -15.79 -10.94
N THR A 139 6.67 -17.12 -11.04
CA THR A 139 7.57 -18.01 -10.27
C THR A 139 9.05 -17.91 -10.67
N ARG A 140 9.41 -17.09 -11.66
CA ARG A 140 10.80 -16.89 -12.09
C ARG A 140 11.44 -15.70 -11.37
N ARG A 141 12.04 -15.94 -10.20
CA ARG A 141 13.24 -15.26 -9.65
C ARG A 141 13.28 -15.45 -8.13
N ASN A 142 13.67 -16.65 -7.70
CA ASN A 142 14.01 -16.93 -6.30
C ASN A 142 15.54 -16.99 -6.11
N SER A 143 16.32 -16.39 -7.01
CA SER A 143 17.72 -16.83 -7.22
C SER A 143 18.76 -15.72 -7.31
N ILE A 144 18.54 -14.48 -6.85
CA ILE A 144 19.65 -13.50 -6.75
C ILE A 144 19.48 -12.58 -5.53
N GLY A 145 20.04 -13.03 -4.40
CA GLY A 145 21.05 -12.29 -3.62
C GLY A 145 20.84 -10.84 -3.17
N GLY A 146 19.63 -10.29 -3.14
CA GLY A 146 19.40 -8.98 -2.52
C GLY A 146 18.98 -9.12 -1.06
N ILE A 147 19.50 -8.25 -0.20
CA ILE A 147 19.05 -8.12 1.19
C ILE A 147 17.63 -7.52 1.16
N TYR A 148 16.61 -8.35 0.96
CA TYR A 148 15.22 -7.92 0.81
C TYR A 148 14.47 -8.02 2.15
N ARG A 149 13.88 -6.91 2.60
CA ARG A 149 13.09 -6.90 3.84
C ARG A 149 11.75 -7.59 3.61
N ARG A 150 11.45 -8.63 4.38
CA ARG A 150 10.08 -9.12 4.57
C ARG A 150 9.18 -7.96 4.96
N LEU A 151 7.91 -8.01 4.56
CA LEU A 151 6.87 -7.18 5.15
C LEU A 151 7.05 -7.21 6.68
N PRO A 152 7.04 -6.05 7.37
CA PRO A 152 7.19 -6.02 8.81
C PRO A 152 6.06 -6.84 9.43
N THR A 153 6.38 -8.07 9.83
CA THR A 153 5.52 -8.90 10.66
C THR A 153 5.60 -8.35 12.07
N LYS A 154 4.44 -8.30 12.73
CA LYS A 154 4.27 -7.84 14.11
C LYS A 154 5.38 -8.29 15.03
#